data_AF-A0A380E549-F1
#
_entry.id   AF-A0A380E549-F1
#
_cell.length_a   1.000
_cell.length_b   1.000
_cell.length_c   1.000
_cell.angle_alpha   90.00
_cell.angle_beta   90.00
_cell.angle_gamma   90.00
#
_symmetry.space_group_name_H-M   'P 1'
#
loop_
_entity.id
_entity.type
_entity.pdbx_description
1 polymer ?
#
loop_
_entity_poly.entity_id
_entity_poly.type
_entity_poly.pdbx_seq_one_letter_code
_entity_poly.pdbx_strand_id
1 'polypeptide(L)'
;MKNDKGERQFYHYASTVEPATVIFTKTGPIIELGLKTASTWKKFEVYEGDKKLPVELVSYDSDKDYAYIRFPVSNGTREVKLCHLLNMVRTSMKTMIIR
;
A
#
# COMPACT_ATOMS: atom_id res chain seq x y z
N MET A 1 6.83 -5.08 11.71
CA MET A 1 6.14 -6.15 12.45
C MET A 1 7.15 -7.21 12.85
N LYS A 2 6.98 -7.82 14.04
CA LYS A 2 7.79 -8.96 14.50
C LYS A 2 6.99 -10.25 14.24
N ASN A 3 7.63 -11.35 13.86
CA ASN A 3 6.96 -12.66 13.79
C ASN A 3 6.66 -13.20 15.21
N ASP A 4 6.00 -14.36 15.31
CA ASP A 4 5.66 -15.03 16.58
C ASP A 4 6.88 -15.39 17.45
N LYS A 5 8.11 -15.19 16.93
CA LYS A 5 9.38 -15.34 17.63
C LYS A 5 10.04 -14.01 18.03
N GLY A 6 9.35 -12.88 17.83
CA GLY A 6 9.86 -11.56 18.18
C GLY A 6 10.90 -10.99 17.20
N GLU A 7 11.16 -11.65 16.08
CA GLU A 7 12.15 -11.22 15.08
C GLU A 7 11.53 -10.21 14.12
N ARG A 8 12.23 -9.11 13.85
CA ARG A 8 11.80 -8.12 12.85
C ARG A 8 11.75 -8.80 11.48
N GLN A 9 10.57 -8.93 10.90
CA GLN A 9 10.42 -9.39 9.52
C GLN A 9 10.88 -8.27 8.57
N PHE A 10 12.15 -8.30 8.18
CA PHE A 10 12.78 -7.32 7.29
C PHE A 10 12.09 -7.23 5.91
N TYR A 11 11.49 -8.32 5.43
CA TYR A 11 10.84 -8.36 4.11
C TYR A 11 9.57 -7.49 4.00
N HIS A 12 8.85 -7.23 5.09
CA HIS A 12 7.57 -6.50 5.04
C HIS A 12 7.73 -4.96 5.15
N TYR A 13 8.93 -4.46 5.44
CA TYR A 13 9.20 -3.03 5.48
C TYR A 13 9.57 -2.45 4.10
N ALA A 14 10.08 -3.28 3.17
CA ALA A 14 10.80 -2.83 1.99
C ALA A 14 9.98 -2.66 0.68
N SER A 15 8.68 -3.00 0.66
CA SER A 15 7.91 -3.10 -0.60
C SER A 15 7.08 -1.86 -0.96
N THR A 16 7.21 -0.75 -0.23
CA THR A 16 6.56 0.52 -0.55
C THR A 16 7.62 1.60 -0.81
N VAL A 17 7.44 2.43 -1.84
CA VAL A 17 8.26 3.62 -2.06
C VAL A 17 7.83 4.66 -1.04
N GLU A 18 8.74 5.01 -0.12
CA GLU A 18 8.55 6.11 0.82
C GLU A 18 9.25 7.38 0.29
N PRO A 19 8.66 8.57 0.45
CA PRO A 19 7.30 8.81 0.96
C PRO A 19 6.21 8.51 -0.08
N ALA A 20 5.01 8.14 0.39
CA ALA A 20 3.82 8.13 -0.46
C ALA A 20 3.48 9.58 -0.88
N THR A 21 2.96 9.76 -2.08
CA THR A 21 2.61 11.09 -2.58
C THR A 21 1.13 11.38 -2.30
N VAL A 22 0.83 12.53 -1.71
CA VAL A 22 -0.55 12.98 -1.47
C VAL A 22 -0.91 14.05 -2.49
N ILE A 23 -1.99 13.81 -3.24
CA ILE A 23 -2.50 14.69 -4.28
C ILE A 23 -3.83 15.27 -3.80
N PHE A 24 -3.89 16.58 -3.57
CA PHE A 24 -5.12 17.25 -3.18
C PHE A 24 -5.97 17.59 -4.41
N THR A 25 -7.19 17.05 -4.49
CA THR A 25 -8.16 17.37 -5.54
C THR A 25 -9.37 18.09 -4.96
N LYS A 26 -10.21 18.69 -5.82
CA LYS A 26 -11.46 19.36 -5.40
C LYS A 26 -12.44 18.41 -4.68
N THR A 27 -12.37 17.11 -4.97
CA THR A 27 -13.24 16.07 -4.41
C THR A 27 -12.65 15.39 -3.16
N GLY A 28 -11.41 15.71 -2.79
CA GLY A 28 -10.70 15.12 -1.65
C GLY A 28 -9.25 14.70 -1.97
N PRO A 29 -8.49 14.26 -0.96
CA PRO A 29 -7.14 13.76 -1.13
C PRO A 29 -7.14 12.40 -1.84
N ILE A 30 -6.22 12.26 -2.80
CA ILE A 30 -5.87 11.01 -3.46
C ILE A 30 -4.45 10.66 -3.05
N ILE A 31 -4.22 9.42 -2.67
CA ILE A 31 -2.89 8.92 -2.34
C ILE A 31 -2.35 8.16 -3.53
N GLU A 32 -1.15 8.52 -3.98
CA GLU A 32 -0.34 7.73 -4.90
C GLU A 32 0.73 6.96 -4.13
N LEU A 33 0.72 5.64 -4.26
CA LEU A 33 1.64 4.74 -3.58
C LEU A 33 2.41 3.91 -4.60
N GLY A 34 3.74 4.00 -4.55
CA GLY A 34 4.62 3.08 -5.28
C GLY A 34 4.78 1.77 -4.53
N LEU A 35 4.55 0.66 -5.21
CA LEU A 35 4.72 -0.71 -4.76
C LEU A 35 5.92 -1.31 -5.48
N LYS A 36 6.92 -1.77 -4.73
CA LYS A 36 8.06 -2.48 -5.30
C LYS A 36 7.73 -3.97 -5.49
N THR A 37 8.53 -4.65 -6.31
CA THR A 37 8.39 -6.08 -6.60
C THR A 37 6.98 -6.45 -7.07
N ALA A 38 6.36 -5.60 -7.89
CA ALA A 38 4.95 -5.63 -8.27
C ALA A 38 4.50 -6.96 -8.90
N SER A 39 5.39 -7.62 -9.63
CA SER A 39 5.20 -8.97 -10.18
C SER A 39 4.87 -10.04 -9.13
N THR A 40 5.23 -9.81 -7.86
CA THR A 40 4.99 -10.79 -6.78
C THR A 40 3.62 -10.67 -6.13
N TRP A 41 2.82 -9.66 -6.46
CA TRP A 41 1.57 -9.37 -5.77
C TRP A 41 0.42 -10.11 -6.47
N LYS A 42 -0.27 -10.98 -5.73
CA LYS A 42 -1.52 -11.62 -6.21
C LYS A 42 -2.75 -10.76 -5.95
N LYS A 43 -2.74 -10.03 -4.83
CA LYS A 43 -3.88 -9.26 -4.36
C LYS A 43 -3.39 -8.07 -3.57
N PHE A 44 -3.99 -6.90 -3.83
CA PHE A 44 -3.77 -5.68 -3.07
C PHE A 44 -5.10 -5.02 -2.77
N GLU A 45 -5.37 -4.75 -1.51
CA GLU A 45 -6.57 -4.09 -1.05
C GLU A 45 -6.21 -2.99 -0.05
N VAL A 46 -6.95 -1.90 -0.11
CA VAL A 46 -6.81 -0.78 0.83
C VAL A 46 -8.11 -0.62 1.58
N TYR A 47 -8.00 -0.35 2.87
CA TYR A 47 -9.13 -0.12 3.76
C TYR A 47 -8.92 1.15 4.57
N GLU A 48 -9.99 1.93 4.70
CA GLU A 48 -10.10 3.04 5.64
C GLU A 48 -11.04 2.61 6.77
N GLY A 49 -10.48 2.32 7.94
CA GLY A 49 -11.21 1.62 8.99
C GLY A 49 -11.61 0.20 8.54
N ASP A 50 -12.91 0.00 8.32
CA ASP A 50 -13.51 -1.24 7.79
C ASP A 50 -14.01 -1.09 6.34
N LYS A 51 -13.95 0.13 5.78
CA LYS A 51 -14.40 0.42 4.41
C LYS A 51 -13.29 0.06 3.42
N LYS A 52 -13.57 -0.86 2.50
CA LYS A 52 -12.70 -1.12 1.36
C LYS A 52 -12.71 0.07 0.40
N LEU A 53 -11.52 0.57 0.05
CA LEU A 53 -11.33 1.64 -0.91
C LEU A 53 -11.09 1.08 -2.33
N PRO A 54 -11.58 1.75 -3.38
CA PRO A 54 -11.22 1.42 -4.74
C PRO A 54 -9.76 1.78 -4.99
N VAL A 55 -9.02 0.87 -5.62
CA VAL A 55 -7.61 1.05 -5.97
C VAL A 55 -7.48 1.01 -7.48
N GLU A 56 -6.80 1.98 -8.05
CA GLU A 56 -6.51 2.09 -9.47
C GLU A 56 -5.00 1.92 -9.70
N LEU A 57 -4.61 1.13 -10.70
CA LEU A 57 -3.22 1.08 -11.17
C LEU A 57 -3.01 2.19 -12.20
N VAL A 58 -2.12 3.13 -11.90
CA VAL A 58 -1.87 4.30 -12.76
C VAL A 58 -0.59 4.19 -13.59
N SER A 59 0.38 3.39 -13.13
CA SER A 59 1.60 3.13 -13.89
C SER A 59 2.27 1.83 -13.45
N TYR A 60 3.03 1.23 -14.35
CA TYR A 60 3.88 0.07 -14.08
C TYR A 60 5.22 0.24 -14.78
N ASP A 61 6.30 0.24 -14.01
CA ASP A 61 7.70 0.26 -14.46
C ASP A 61 8.20 -1.19 -14.47
N SER A 62 8.33 -1.78 -15.65
CA SER A 62 8.77 -3.15 -15.83
C SER A 62 10.27 -3.36 -15.55
N ASP A 63 11.08 -2.31 -15.71
CA ASP A 63 12.53 -2.40 -15.53
C ASP A 63 12.90 -2.47 -14.05
N LYS A 64 12.15 -1.75 -13.22
CA LYS A 64 12.32 -1.75 -11.76
C LYS A 64 11.34 -2.67 -11.03
N ASP A 65 10.35 -3.20 -11.74
CA ASP A 65 9.22 -3.97 -11.20
C ASP A 65 8.42 -3.17 -10.15
N TYR A 66 8.08 -1.92 -10.49
CA TYR A 66 7.34 -1.01 -9.61
C TYR A 66 5.94 -0.74 -10.16
N ALA A 67 4.91 -0.89 -9.33
CA ALA A 67 3.55 -0.49 -9.64
C ALA A 67 3.19 0.79 -8.88
N TYR A 68 2.60 1.75 -9.55
CA TYR A 68 2.07 2.97 -8.94
C TYR A 68 0.57 2.87 -8.92
N ILE A 69 -0.01 2.94 -7.73
CA ILE A 69 -1.45 2.85 -7.53
C ILE A 69 -1.99 4.14 -6.93
N ARG A 70 -3.25 4.46 -7.22
CA ARG A 70 -3.98 5.56 -6.61
C ARG A 70 -5.25 5.08 -5.92
N PHE A 71 -5.57 5.72 -4.81
CA PHE A 71 -6.84 5.51 -4.11
C PHE A 71 -7.27 6.80 -3.39
N PRO A 72 -8.57 7.15 -3.42
CA PRO A 72 -9.10 8.29 -2.70
C PRO A 72 -9.24 7.97 -1.22
N VAL A 73 -8.97 8.94 -0.35
CA VAL A 73 -9.23 8.85 1.10
C VAL A 73 -10.14 9.99 1.55
N SER A 74 -10.77 9.83 2.71
CA SER A 74 -11.61 10.88 3.28
C SER A 74 -10.77 12.09 3.74
N ASN A 75 -11.39 13.25 3.88
CA ASN A 75 -10.70 14.39 4.49
C ASN A 75 -10.40 14.10 5.97
N GLY A 76 -9.14 14.30 6.38
CA GLY A 76 -8.71 14.07 7.76
C GLY A 76 -8.35 12.63 8.10
N THR A 77 -8.32 11.72 7.11
CA THR A 77 -7.83 10.35 7.31
C THR A 77 -6.37 10.36 7.76
N ARG A 78 -6.11 9.76 8.93
CA ARG A 78 -4.77 9.69 9.52
C ARG A 78 -4.07 8.37 9.22
N GLU A 79 -4.83 7.33 8.90
CA GLU A 79 -4.29 6.01 8.61
C GLU A 79 -5.18 5.21 7.67
N VAL A 80 -4.57 4.31 6.91
CA VAL A 80 -5.24 3.28 6.11
C VAL A 80 -4.59 1.92 6.34
N LYS A 81 -5.38 0.85 6.25
CA LYS A 81 -4.88 -0.53 6.30
C LYS A 81 -4.68 -1.04 4.87
N LEU A 82 -3.49 -1.53 4.60
CA LEU A 82 -3.11 -2.20 3.36
C LEU A 82 -3.12 -3.71 3.62
N CYS A 83 -3.94 -4.45 2.88
CA CYS A 83 -3.99 -5.90 2.93
C CYS A 83 -3.47 -6.44 1.61
N HIS A 84 -2.45 -7.30 1.64
CA HIS A 84 -1.86 -7.84 0.43
C HIS A 84 -1.46 -9.30 0.55
N LEU A 85 -1.51 -9.99 -0.59
CA LEU A 85 -1.09 -11.38 -0.73
C LEU A 85 0.03 -11.45 -1.76
N LEU A 86 1.16 -12.03 -1.35
CA LEU A 86 2.31 -12.24 -2.22
C LEU A 86 2.33 -13.68 -2.75
N ASN A 87 2.94 -13.89 -3.91
CA ASN A 87 3.12 -15.21 -4.52
C ASN A 87 3.89 -16.18 -3.60
N MET A 88 4.81 -15.65 -2.79
CA MET A 88 5.73 -16.45 -1.96
C MET A 88 5.36 -16.52 -0.46
N VAL A 89 4.34 -15.82 0.04
CA VAL A 89 4.04 -15.74 1.49
C VAL A 89 2.53 -15.63 1.77
N ARG A 90 2.07 -16.11 2.95
CA ARG A 90 0.69 -15.91 3.46
C ARG A 90 0.35 -14.42 3.62
N THR A 91 -0.95 -14.09 3.56
CA THR A 91 -1.52 -12.74 3.64
C THR A 91 -0.84 -11.86 4.69
N SER A 92 -0.49 -10.64 4.31
CA SER A 92 0.12 -9.63 5.18
C SER A 92 -0.76 -8.39 5.27
N MET A 93 -0.81 -7.77 6.46
CA MET A 93 -1.51 -6.51 6.70
C MET A 93 -0.51 -5.46 7.17
N LYS A 94 -0.59 -4.24 6.66
CA LYS A 94 0.25 -3.10 7.05
C LYS A 94 -0.62 -1.87 7.25
N THR A 95 -0.45 -1.14 8.35
CA THR A 95 -1.06 0.18 8.53
C THR A 95 -0.12 1.24 7.97
N MET A 96 -0.63 2.12 7.11
CA MET A 96 0.08 3.29 6.60
C MET A 96 -0.47 4.54 7.27
N ILE A 97 0.43 5.34 7.86
CA ILE A 97 0.08 6.61 8.49
C ILE A 97 0.21 7.71 7.44
N ILE A 98 -0.84 8.51 7.28
CA ILE A 98 -0.88 9.69 6.41
C ILE A 98 -0.54 10.88 7.30
N ARG A 99 0.60 11.53 7.03
CA ARG A 99 1.09 12.72 7.76
C ARG A 99 1.14 13.92 6.83
#